data_AF-A0A8B7DWE0-F1
#
_entry.id   AF-A0A8B7DWE0-F1
#
_cell.length_a   1.000
_cell.length_b   1.000
_cell.length_c   1.000
_cell.angle_alpha   90.00
_cell.angle_beta   90.00
_cell.angle_gamma   90.00
#
_symmetry.space_group_name_H-M   'P 1'
#
loop_
_entity.id
_entity.type
_entity.pdbx_description
1 polymer ?
#
loop_
_entity_poly.entity_id
_entity_poly.type
_entity_poly.pdbx_seq_one_letter_code
_entity_poly.pdbx_strand_id
1 'polypeptide(L)'
;MPRKCSVGNCRGNYDSANEHVKVYKFPSDKELCERWLAALPNKIQSPTDNMGVCEKHWPLGCSMHYPKRSKYQIPSDPPSLFPGCFP
;
A
#
# COMPACT_ATOMS: atom_id res chain seq x y z
N MET A 1 7.09 1.15 15.90
CA MET A 1 6.10 2.13 15.39
C MET A 1 5.23 1.46 14.34
N PRO A 2 3.89 1.61 14.38
CA PRO A 2 3.02 1.07 13.33
C PRO A 2 3.28 1.79 12.00
N ARG A 3 3.31 1.02 10.90
CA ARG A 3 3.60 1.55 9.56
C ARG A 3 2.41 2.37 9.05
N LYS A 4 2.65 3.60 8.61
CA LYS A 4 1.59 4.46 8.08
C LYS A 4 1.28 4.11 6.63
N CYS A 5 0.00 4.19 6.26
CA CYS A 5 -0.40 4.16 4.86
C CYS A 5 0.15 5.41 4.15
N SER A 6 0.74 5.22 2.99
CA SER A 6 1.35 6.24 2.14
C SER A 6 0.33 6.99 1.30
N VAL A 7 -0.92 6.54 1.25
CA VAL A 7 -2.00 7.22 0.52
C VAL A 7 -2.44 8.48 1.27
N GLY A 8 -2.57 9.60 0.54
CA GLY A 8 -3.02 10.88 1.07
C GLY A 8 -4.39 10.75 1.73
N ASN A 9 -4.58 11.36 2.89
CA ASN A 9 -5.84 11.30 3.67
C ASN A 9 -6.30 9.89 4.10
N CYS A 10 -5.50 8.83 3.91
CA CYS A 10 -5.87 7.51 4.42
C CYS A 10 -5.70 7.42 5.94
N ARG A 11 -6.81 7.41 6.66
CA ARG A 11 -6.87 7.19 8.13
C ARG A 11 -6.98 5.71 8.52
N GLY A 12 -6.96 4.79 7.54
CA GLY A 12 -7.25 3.37 7.75
C GLY A 12 -6.35 2.67 8.77
N ASN A 13 -5.12 3.16 8.98
CA ASN A 13 -4.16 2.61 9.96
C ASN A 13 -3.94 3.54 11.18
N TYR A 14 -4.72 4.61 11.33
CA TYR A 14 -4.56 5.57 12.45
C TYR A 14 -5.61 5.37 13.54
N ASP A 15 -6.75 4.74 13.20
CA ASP A 15 -7.82 4.47 14.14
C ASP A 15 -7.53 3.16 14.90
N SER A 16 -6.85 3.28 16.05
CA SER A 16 -6.62 2.15 16.97
C SER A 16 -7.91 1.52 17.50
N ALA A 17 -9.08 2.11 17.22
CA ALA A 17 -10.36 1.67 17.76
C ALA A 17 -11.15 0.75 16.81
N ASN A 18 -10.96 0.79 15.49
CA ASN A 18 -11.92 0.14 14.57
C ASN A 18 -11.41 -0.97 13.65
N GLU A 19 -10.14 -1.09 13.25
CA GLU A 19 -9.77 -2.21 12.36
C GLU A 19 -8.26 -2.41 12.23
N HIS A 20 -7.78 -3.62 12.51
CA HIS A 20 -6.42 -4.03 12.16
C HIS A 20 -6.31 -4.22 10.65
N VAL A 21 -6.22 -3.12 9.89
CA VAL A 21 -5.96 -3.21 8.44
C VAL A 21 -4.53 -3.66 8.19
N LYS A 22 -4.32 -4.60 7.27
CA LYS A 22 -2.98 -4.98 6.83
C LYS A 22 -2.38 -3.86 6.00
N VAL A 23 -1.13 -3.51 6.31
CA VAL A 23 -0.32 -2.58 5.54
C VAL A 23 0.76 -3.35 4.81
N TYR A 24 0.68 -3.34 3.48
CA TYR A 24 1.68 -3.97 2.61
C TYR A 24 2.84 -3.01 2.39
N LYS A 25 4.06 -3.54 2.52
CA LYS A 25 5.28 -2.80 2.17
C LYS A 25 5.41 -2.67 0.66
N PHE A 26 6.11 -1.64 0.24
CA PHE A 26 6.56 -1.55 -1.14
C PHE A 26 7.42 -2.77 -1.50
N PRO A 27 7.19 -3.38 -2.66
CA PRO A 27 8.00 -4.50 -3.12
C PRO A 27 9.45 -4.07 -3.31
N SER A 28 10.38 -5.00 -3.05
CA SER A 28 11.80 -4.78 -3.40
C SER A 28 12.06 -4.82 -4.91
N ASP A 29 11.10 -5.33 -5.68
CA ASP A 29 11.13 -5.29 -7.13
C ASP A 29 10.91 -3.86 -7.61
N LYS A 30 11.87 -3.33 -8.37
CA LYS A 30 11.84 -1.92 -8.81
C LYS A 30 10.67 -1.64 -9.73
N GLU A 31 10.41 -2.50 -10.70
CA GLU A 31 9.34 -2.30 -11.68
C GLU A 31 7.96 -2.31 -11.01
N LEU A 32 7.71 -3.27 -10.11
CA LEU A 32 6.45 -3.31 -9.38
C LEU A 32 6.34 -2.13 -8.41
N CYS A 33 7.43 -1.74 -7.75
CA CYS A 33 7.46 -0.59 -6.86
C CYS A 33 7.14 0.71 -7.62
N GLU A 34 7.74 0.92 -8.79
CA GLU A 34 7.46 2.06 -9.67
C GLU A 34 6.00 2.07 -10.13
N ARG A 35 5.42 0.91 -10.48
CA ARG A 35 3.98 0.79 -10.80
C ARG A 35 3.10 1.19 -9.62
N TRP A 36 3.45 0.75 -8.41
CA TRP A 36 2.73 1.14 -7.20
C TRP A 36 2.83 2.64 -6.97
N LEU A 37 4.02 3.23 -7.06
CA LEU A 37 4.24 4.67 -6.88
C LEU A 37 3.50 5.50 -7.93
N ALA A 38 3.47 5.05 -9.19
CA ALA A 38 2.75 5.71 -10.27
C ALA A 38 1.23 5.64 -10.11
N ALA A 39 0.71 4.58 -9.49
CA ALA A 39 -0.72 4.45 -9.21
C ALA A 39 -1.16 5.27 -8.00
N LEU A 40 -0.25 5.56 -7.07
CA LEU A 40 -0.57 6.39 -5.92
C LEU A 40 -0.86 7.83 -6.37
N PRO A 41 -1.93 8.46 -5.85
CA PRO A 41 -2.21 9.87 -6.14
C PRO A 41 -1.17 10.82 -5.52
N ASN A 42 -0.40 10.34 -4.55
CA ASN A 42 0.69 11.10 -3.95
C ASN A 42 1.94 11.04 -4.83
N LYS A 43 2.60 12.20 -5.02
CA LYS A 43 3.93 12.31 -5.66
C LYS A 43 5.04 11.77 -4.75
N ILE A 44 5.01 10.48 -4.42
CA ILE A 44 6.06 9.81 -3.65
C ILE A 44 7.19 9.45 -4.60
N GLN A 45 8.32 10.15 -4.48
CA GLN A 45 9.51 9.87 -5.30
C GLN A 45 10.31 8.67 -4.76
N SER A 46 10.37 8.52 -3.44
CA SER A 46 11.17 7.48 -2.78
C SER A 46 10.43 6.88 -1.59
N PRO A 47 9.91 5.63 -1.69
CA PRO A 47 9.31 4.96 -0.55
C PRO A 47 10.38 4.57 0.48
N THR A 48 10.16 4.92 1.74
CA THR A 48 11.01 4.48 2.86
C THR A 48 10.56 3.11 3.41
N ASP A 49 11.38 2.39 4.19
CA ASP A 49 11.00 1.11 4.83
C ASP A 49 9.77 1.22 5.75
N ASN A 50 9.49 2.41 6.26
CA ASN A 50 8.33 2.70 7.11
C ASN A 50 7.06 3.05 6.32
N MET A 51 7.15 3.13 4.98
CA MET A 51 6.06 3.43 4.08
C MET A 51 5.42 2.14 3.55
N GLY A 52 4.11 2.18 3.32
CA GLY A 52 3.35 1.07 2.80
C GLY A 52 1.92 1.49 2.47
N VAL A 53 1.13 0.60 1.91
CA VAL A 53 -0.24 0.88 1.50
C VAL A 53 -1.16 -0.14 2.15
N CYS A 54 -2.28 0.31 2.74
CA CYS A 54 -3.21 -0.59 3.40
C CYS A 54 -4.11 -1.34 2.42
N GLU A 55 -4.60 -2.52 2.82
CA GLU A 55 -5.42 -3.40 1.99
C GLU A 55 -6.69 -2.74 1.43
N LYS A 56 -7.17 -1.65 2.06
CA LYS A 56 -8.33 -0.86 1.60
C LYS A 56 -8.15 -0.23 0.22
N HIS A 57 -6.91 -0.15 -0.27
CA HIS A 57 -6.59 0.40 -1.59
C HIS A 57 -6.61 -0.62 -2.72
N TRP A 58 -6.98 -1.87 -2.40
CA TRP A 58 -7.21 -2.92 -3.38
C TRP A 58 -8.64 -3.44 -3.29
N PRO A 59 -9.23 -3.87 -4.40
CA PRO A 59 -10.51 -4.55 -4.38
C PRO A 59 -10.44 -5.86 -3.59
N LEU A 60 -11.56 -6.24 -2.99
CA LEU A 60 -11.71 -7.50 -2.27
C LEU A 60 -11.43 -8.66 -3.24
N GLY A 61 -10.47 -9.53 -2.89
CA GLY A 61 -10.06 -10.66 -3.73
C GLY A 61 -8.97 -10.34 -4.76
N CYS A 62 -8.27 -9.21 -4.64
CA CYS A 62 -7.12 -8.91 -5.50
C CYS A 62 -6.07 -10.03 -5.50
N SER A 63 -5.45 -10.27 -6.65
CA SER A 63 -4.42 -11.29 -6.81
C SER A 63 -3.21 -11.00 -5.94
N MET A 64 -2.96 -11.85 -4.95
CA MET A 64 -1.78 -11.76 -4.08
C MET A 64 -0.68 -12.71 -4.54
N HIS A 65 0.58 -12.29 -4.42
CA HIS A 65 1.75 -13.14 -4.69
C HIS A 65 2.81 -12.99 -3.59
N TYR A 66 3.73 -13.95 -3.54
CA TYR A 66 4.90 -13.90 -2.67
C TYR A 66 6.08 -13.30 -3.44
N PRO A 67 6.53 -12.08 -3.11
CA PRO A 67 7.66 -11.48 -3.78
C PRO A 67 8.95 -12.19 -3.34
N LYS A 68 9.95 -12.21 -4.22
CA LYS A 68 11.26 -12.83 -3.94
C LYS A 68 11.83 -12.20 -2.66
N ARG A 69 12.22 -13.04 -1.69
CA ARG A 69 12.78 -12.66 -0.37
C ARG A 69 11.77 -12.14 0.67
N SER A 70 10.46 -12.24 0.44
CA SER A 70 9.44 -11.97 1.46
C SER A 70 8.71 -13.23 1.87
N LYS A 71 8.43 -13.36 3.17
CA LYS A 71 7.53 -14.38 3.71
C LYS A 71 6.05 -13.96 3.72
N TYR A 72 5.77 -12.72 3.31
CA TYR A 72 4.43 -12.14 3.31
C TYR A 72 3.94 -11.93 1.88
N GLN A 73 2.65 -12.24 1.68
CA GLN A 73 1.95 -11.95 0.43
C GLN A 73 1.79 -10.44 0.28
N ILE A 74 1.97 -9.96 -0.95
CA ILE A 74 1.61 -8.61 -1.36
C ILE A 74 0.67 -8.69 -2.57
N PRO A 75 -0.17 -7.68 -2.80
CA PRO A 75 -0.92 -7.60 -4.04
C PRO A 75 0.01 -7.55 -5.26
N SER A 76 -0.36 -8.26 -6.31
CA SER A 76 0.39 -8.32 -7.58
C SER A 76 0.18 -7.07 -8.40
N ASP A 77 -1.01 -6.50 -8.31
CA ASP A 77 -1.38 -5.26 -8.96
C ASP A 77 -1.11 -4.06 -8.06
N PRO A 78 -0.81 -2.88 -8.64
CA PRO A 78 -0.72 -1.65 -7.87
C PRO A 78 -2.06 -1.27 -7.23
N PRO A 79 -2.05 -0.49 -6.14
CA PRO A 79 -3.27 -0.01 -5.51
C PRO A 79 -4.08 0.81 -6.52
N SER A 80 -5.38 0.56 -6.59
CA SER A 80 -6.28 1.18 -7.58
C SER A 80 -7.48 1.88 -6.94
N LEU A 81 -7.72 1.67 -5.64
CA LEU A 81 -8.83 2.28 -4.92
C LEU A 81 -8.34 3.42 -4.03
N PHE A 82 -8.76 4.65 -4.32
CA PHE A 82 -8.44 5.83 -3.52
C PHE A 82 -9.70 6.62 -3.13
N PRO A 83 -10.65 6.01 -2.40
CA PRO A 83 -11.87 6.71 -2.01
C PRO A 83 -11.54 7.92 -1.12
N GLY A 84 -12.00 9.11 -1.52
CA GLY A 84 -11.81 10.35 -0.76
C GLY A 84 -10.47 11.07 -0.98
N CYS A 85 -9.61 10.58 -1.88
CA CYS A 85 -8.39 11.28 -2.28
C CYS A 85 -8.67 12.07 -3.57
N PHE A 86 -9.33 13.21 -3.45
CA PHE A 86 -9.51 14.14 -4.58
C PHE A 86 -8.26 15.00 -4.77
N PRO A 87 -7.90 15.37 -6.03
CA PRO A 87 -6.76 16.24 -6.32
C PRO A 87 -6.92 17.65 -5.72
#